data_AF-A0A7Y5UN04-F1
#
_entry.id   AF-A0A7Y5UN04-F1
#
_cell.length_a   1.000
_cell.length_b   1.000
_cell.length_c   1.000
_cell.angle_alpha   90.00
_cell.angle_beta   90.00
_cell.angle_gamma   90.00
#
_symmetry.space_group_name_H-M   'P 1'
#
loop_
_entity.id
_entity.type
_entity.pdbx_description
1 polymer ?
#
loop_
_entity_poly.entity_id
_entity_poly.type
_entity_poly.pdbx_seq_one_letter_code
_entity_poly.pdbx_strand_id
1 'polypeptide(L)'
;EARAAVHAPAAPVHAGDVSFRMTDFATRNAERAGVRHAIEFKTADALQRMPPAPRGVLLMNPPYGERIEPKGRRGPETRRVAATPEVAEGGTSAREGREQFAQAGAAAEFYAALAAHWKRHYPGWTAWILSPDMKLPQALRLKESQRLPVWNGPIECRLFRFELVAGSAR
;
A
#
# COMPACT_ATOMS: atom_id res chain seq x y z
N GLU A 1 -1.50 24.89 23.04
CA GLU A 1 -2.57 24.95 22.02
C GLU A 1 -2.83 23.58 21.35
N ALA A 2 -1.85 22.93 20.71
CA ALA A 2 -2.07 21.62 20.04
C ALA A 2 -2.64 20.49 20.93
N ARG A 3 -2.27 20.43 22.23
CA ARG A 3 -2.82 19.44 23.17
C ARG A 3 -4.32 19.61 23.44
N ALA A 4 -4.85 20.83 23.30
CA ALA A 4 -6.27 21.10 23.50
C ALA A 4 -7.13 20.59 22.33
N ALA A 5 -6.52 20.33 21.17
CA ALA A 5 -7.20 19.75 20.01
C ALA A 5 -7.18 18.21 20.01
N VAL A 6 -6.57 17.57 21.01
CA VAL A 6 -6.57 16.11 21.13
C VAL A 6 -7.96 15.64 21.52
N HIS A 7 -8.52 14.76 20.71
CA HIS A 7 -9.80 14.12 20.96
C HIS A 7 -9.68 12.60 20.80
N ALA A 8 -10.64 11.86 21.36
CA ALA A 8 -10.72 10.43 21.14
C ALA A 8 -10.93 10.12 19.65
N PRO A 9 -10.35 9.03 19.11
CA PRO A 9 -10.56 8.63 17.73
C PRO A 9 -12.05 8.48 17.40
N ALA A 10 -12.50 9.11 16.31
CA ALA A 10 -13.91 9.04 15.89
C ALA A 10 -14.28 7.67 15.27
N ALA A 11 -13.29 6.90 14.85
CA ALA A 11 -13.45 5.56 14.30
C ALA A 11 -12.21 4.69 14.61
N PRO A 12 -12.37 3.36 14.73
CA PRO A 12 -11.24 2.46 14.85
C PRO A 12 -10.43 2.43 13.54
N VAL A 13 -9.10 2.42 13.66
CA VAL A 13 -8.20 2.22 12.52
C VAL A 13 -7.61 0.82 12.60
N HIS A 14 -7.74 0.05 11.53
CA HIS A 14 -7.10 -1.26 11.41
C HIS A 14 -6.02 -1.17 10.33
N ALA A 15 -4.81 -1.62 10.66
CA ALA A 15 -3.66 -1.59 9.77
C ALA A 15 -3.01 -2.97 9.72
N GLY A 16 -2.48 -3.34 8.56
CA GLY A 16 -1.83 -4.63 8.39
C GLY A 16 -0.93 -4.68 7.18
N ASP A 17 -0.01 -5.64 7.23
CA ASP A 17 0.93 -5.97 6.17
C ASP A 17 1.22 -7.49 6.27
N VAL A 18 1.61 -8.12 5.17
CA VAL A 18 2.03 -9.53 5.18
C VAL A 18 3.35 -9.73 5.95
N SER A 19 4.18 -8.68 6.00
CA SER A 19 5.46 -8.69 6.70
C SER A 19 5.30 -8.32 8.16
N PHE A 20 5.56 -9.28 9.05
CA PHE A 20 5.61 -9.06 10.49
C PHE A 20 6.55 -7.91 10.87
N ARG A 21 7.71 -7.83 10.21
CA ARG A 21 8.69 -6.77 10.42
C ARG A 21 8.11 -5.39 10.12
N MET A 22 7.30 -5.27 9.08
CA MET A 22 6.67 -3.99 8.72
C MET A 22 5.59 -3.60 9.72
N THR A 23 4.76 -4.54 10.17
CA THR A 23 3.76 -4.26 11.21
C THR A 23 4.39 -3.89 12.56
N ASP A 24 5.54 -4.48 12.90
CA ASP A 24 6.29 -4.13 14.10
C ASP A 24 6.91 -2.71 14.01
N PHE A 25 7.50 -2.35 12.87
CA PHE A 25 7.95 -0.96 12.65
C PHE A 25 6.80 0.04 12.69
N ALA A 26 5.66 -0.28 12.07
CA ALA A 26 4.48 0.59 12.09
C ALA A 26 3.94 0.78 13.51
N THR A 27 3.94 -0.29 14.31
CA THR A 27 3.56 -0.24 15.74
C THR A 27 4.45 0.73 16.51
N ARG A 28 5.78 0.58 16.39
CA ARG A 28 6.75 1.46 17.05
C ARG A 28 6.68 2.91 16.57
N ASN A 29 6.37 3.13 15.30
CA ASN A 29 6.14 4.48 14.76
C ASN A 29 4.87 5.11 15.37
N ALA A 30 3.79 4.33 15.51
CA ALA A 30 2.57 4.80 16.15
C ALA A 30 2.77 5.10 17.65
N GLU A 31 3.61 4.33 18.34
CA GLU A 31 4.00 4.61 19.73
C GLU A 31 4.76 5.93 19.85
N ARG A 32 5.77 6.14 19.00
CA ARG A 32 6.55 7.40 18.96
C ARG A 32 5.67 8.61 18.62
N ALA A 33 4.66 8.41 17.78
CA ALA A 33 3.69 9.43 17.43
C ALA A 33 2.57 9.62 18.49
N GLY A 34 2.52 8.79 19.53
CA GLY A 34 1.51 8.86 20.59
C GLY A 34 0.11 8.37 20.18
N VAL A 35 -0.04 7.76 19.00
CA VAL A 35 -1.33 7.35 18.41
C VAL A 35 -1.55 5.84 18.44
N ARG A 36 -0.65 5.05 19.03
CA ARG A 36 -0.75 3.59 19.08
C ARG A 36 -2.12 3.10 19.59
N HIS A 37 -2.68 3.76 20.60
CA HIS A 37 -3.97 3.40 21.19
C HIS A 37 -5.15 3.50 20.19
N ALA A 38 -5.00 4.23 19.09
CA ALA A 38 -6.04 4.42 18.08
C ALA A 38 -5.98 3.40 16.93
N ILE A 39 -4.92 2.59 16.84
CA ILE A 39 -4.65 1.71 15.69
C ILE A 39 -4.50 0.26 16.15
N GLU A 40 -5.28 -0.63 15.55
CA GLU A 40 -5.11 -2.08 15.68
C GLU A 40 -4.22 -2.60 14.54
N PHE A 41 -3.02 -3.05 14.87
CA PHE A 41 -2.10 -3.66 13.91
C PHE A 41 -2.27 -5.17 13.87
N LYS A 42 -2.35 -5.74 12.67
CA LYS A 42 -2.38 -7.20 12.45
C LYS A 42 -1.54 -7.57 11.25
N THR A 43 -0.56 -8.46 11.44
CA THR A 43 0.12 -9.11 10.30
C THR A 43 -0.88 -10.01 9.59
N ALA A 44 -1.19 -9.70 8.34
CA ALA A 44 -2.20 -10.40 7.57
C ALA A 44 -1.98 -10.19 6.07
N ASP A 45 -2.29 -11.23 5.30
CA ASP A 45 -2.39 -11.11 3.85
C ASP A 45 -3.65 -10.31 3.46
N ALA A 46 -3.47 -9.28 2.64
CA ALA A 46 -4.56 -8.46 2.12
C ALA A 46 -5.58 -9.28 1.30
N LEU A 47 -5.14 -10.37 0.67
CA LEU A 47 -6.00 -11.28 -0.10
C LEU A 47 -6.92 -12.14 0.76
N GLN A 48 -6.71 -12.16 2.08
CA GLN A 48 -7.45 -13.02 3.02
C GLN A 48 -8.08 -12.23 4.18
N ARG A 49 -7.73 -10.95 4.33
CA ARG A 49 -8.22 -10.11 5.43
C ARG A 49 -9.73 -9.90 5.30
N MET A 50 -10.51 -10.32 6.30
CA MET A 50 -11.94 -10.02 6.37
C MET A 50 -12.19 -8.58 6.82
N PRO A 51 -13.28 -7.92 6.39
CA PRO A 51 -13.62 -6.59 6.88
C PRO A 51 -13.88 -6.63 8.39
N PRO A 52 -13.40 -5.63 9.16
CA PRO A 52 -13.68 -5.54 10.59
C PRO A 52 -15.09 -5.00 10.90
N ALA A 53 -15.81 -4.48 9.91
CA ALA A 53 -17.14 -3.89 10.06
C ALA A 53 -17.97 -4.05 8.76
N PRO A 54 -19.30 -3.87 8.81
CA PRO A 54 -20.15 -3.97 7.61
C PRO A 54 -19.85 -2.93 6.53
N ARG A 55 -19.35 -1.74 6.92
CA ARG A 55 -19.01 -0.63 6.01
C ARG A 55 -17.79 0.12 6.53
N GLY A 56 -17.05 0.75 5.63
CA GLY A 56 -15.87 1.51 5.99
C GLY A 56 -15.08 1.98 4.77
N VAL A 57 -13.88 2.47 5.05
CA VAL A 57 -12.93 2.93 4.04
C VAL A 57 -11.68 2.05 4.09
N LEU A 58 -11.29 1.51 2.94
CA LEU A 58 -9.98 0.91 2.72
C LEU A 58 -9.06 1.98 2.15
N LEU A 59 -7.87 2.13 2.71
CA LEU A 59 -6.78 2.93 2.14
C LEU A 59 -5.58 2.02 1.92
N MET A 60 -5.07 1.98 0.71
CA MET A 60 -3.97 1.08 0.34
C MET A 60 -2.93 1.80 -0.51
N ASN A 61 -1.66 1.57 -0.17
CA ASN A 61 -0.51 1.95 -0.98
C ASN A 61 0.19 0.66 -1.43
N PRO A 62 -0.29 -0.01 -2.50
CA PRO A 62 0.26 -1.28 -2.96
C PRO A 62 1.71 -1.12 -3.43
N PRO A 63 2.48 -2.21 -3.48
CA PRO A 63 3.82 -2.16 -4.07
C PRO A 63 3.75 -1.71 -5.53
N TYR A 64 4.64 -0.79 -5.90
CA TYR A 64 4.85 -0.40 -7.29
C TYR A 64 5.91 -1.32 -7.92
N GLY A 65 5.67 -1.74 -9.16
CA GLY A 65 6.59 -2.60 -9.92
C GLY A 65 7.99 -2.00 -9.92
N GLU A 66 8.94 -2.77 -9.36
CA GLU A 66 10.33 -2.50 -8.92
C GLU A 66 10.58 -2.67 -7.40
N ARG A 67 9.55 -2.66 -6.52
CA ARG A 67 9.74 -2.94 -5.07
C ARG A 67 9.46 -4.38 -4.65
N ILE A 68 9.23 -5.29 -5.58
CA ILE A 68 8.92 -6.69 -5.27
C ILE A 68 10.21 -7.52 -5.29
N GLU A 69 11.00 -7.40 -4.23
CA GLU A 69 11.88 -8.46 -3.76
C GLU A 69 11.67 -8.60 -2.24
N PRO A 70 11.19 -9.74 -1.72
CA PRO A 70 11.33 -10.03 -0.30
C PRO A 70 12.81 -10.32 -0.04
N LYS A 71 13.61 -9.27 0.21
CA LYS A 71 15.04 -9.42 0.48
C LYS A 71 15.24 -10.33 1.70
N GLY A 72 15.68 -11.55 1.40
CA GLY A 72 16.24 -12.47 2.37
C GLY A 72 17.38 -11.80 3.13
N ARG A 73 17.23 -11.79 4.47
CA ARG A 73 18.28 -11.91 5.49
C ARG A 73 19.64 -11.27 5.14
N ARG A 74 19.83 -9.98 5.49
CA ARG A 74 21.18 -9.43 5.71
C ARG A 74 21.58 -9.69 7.16
N GLY A 75 22.53 -10.61 7.36
CA GLY A 75 23.27 -10.81 8.62
C GLY A 75 24.23 -9.65 8.93
N PRO A 76 24.88 -9.67 10.11
CA PRO A 76 25.28 -8.45 10.82
C PRO A 76 26.57 -7.80 10.30
N GLU A 77 26.52 -6.47 10.31
CA GLU A 77 27.57 -5.47 10.55
C GLU A 77 29.03 -5.77 10.21
N THR A 78 29.60 -4.94 9.32
CA THR A 78 30.87 -4.27 9.64
C THR A 78 30.78 -2.77 9.36
N ARG A 79 31.06 -2.05 10.45
CA ARG A 79 31.20 -0.60 10.65
C ARG A 79 32.24 0.02 9.71
N ARG A 80 31.92 1.05 8.93
CA ARG A 80 32.89 2.06 8.46
C ARG A 80 32.27 3.46 8.39
N VAL A 81 33.15 4.41 8.68
CA VAL A 81 32.95 5.78 9.15
C VAL A 81 32.72 6.75 7.96
N ALA A 82 32.18 7.93 8.28
CA ALA A 82 31.68 9.00 7.41
C ALA A 82 32.63 9.54 6.32
N ALA A 83 32.03 10.00 5.22
CA ALA A 83 32.39 11.22 4.47
C ALA A 83 31.22 11.65 3.55
N THR A 84 30.90 12.94 3.52
CA THR A 84 29.89 13.62 2.67
C THR A 84 30.54 14.14 1.34
N PRO A 85 29.84 14.90 0.46
CA PRO A 85 29.29 14.42 -0.82
C PRO A 85 29.93 15.10 -2.07
N GLU A 86 29.68 14.61 -3.30
CA GLU A 86 29.64 15.46 -4.52
C GLU A 86 29.16 14.73 -5.82
N VAL A 87 28.17 15.37 -6.46
CA VAL A 87 27.74 15.50 -7.89
C VAL A 87 27.69 14.36 -8.94
N ALA A 88 26.76 14.57 -9.88
CA ALA A 88 26.07 13.65 -10.79
C ALA A 88 26.74 13.37 -12.15
N GLU A 89 26.32 12.28 -12.82
CA GLU A 89 25.72 12.22 -14.18
C GLU A 89 25.85 10.83 -14.84
N GLY A 90 24.84 10.42 -15.64
CA GLY A 90 25.06 9.50 -16.78
C GLY A 90 24.32 8.15 -16.80
N GLY A 91 23.10 8.16 -17.34
CA GLY A 91 22.42 7.14 -18.19
C GLY A 91 22.63 5.63 -18.04
N THR A 92 21.53 4.88 -17.87
CA THR A 92 21.38 3.51 -18.42
C THR A 92 19.90 3.17 -18.73
N SER A 93 19.33 3.81 -19.75
CA SER A 93 18.00 3.51 -20.34
C SER A 93 17.93 2.20 -21.14
N ALA A 94 18.86 1.25 -20.90
CA ALA A 94 18.98 0.00 -21.65
C ALA A 94 18.65 -1.26 -20.81
N ARG A 95 18.44 -1.10 -19.50
CA ARG A 95 18.04 -2.19 -18.58
C ARG A 95 16.52 -2.25 -18.34
N GLU A 96 15.83 -1.15 -18.62
CA GLU A 96 14.39 -0.92 -18.36
C GLU A 96 13.48 -1.91 -19.12
N GLY A 97 13.90 -2.43 -20.28
CA GLY A 97 13.03 -3.20 -21.18
C GLY A 97 12.88 -4.71 -20.91
N ARG A 98 13.74 -5.34 -20.09
CA ARG A 98 13.73 -6.81 -19.92
C ARG A 98 13.15 -7.30 -18.60
N GLU A 99 13.03 -6.44 -17.60
CA GLU A 99 12.57 -6.81 -16.24
C GLU A 99 11.08 -6.46 -15.99
N GLN A 100 10.49 -5.59 -16.82
CA GLN A 100 9.08 -5.15 -16.73
C GLN A 100 8.06 -6.27 -16.99
N PHE A 101 8.39 -7.29 -17.79
CA PHE A 101 7.42 -8.32 -18.21
C PHE A 101 7.16 -9.41 -17.16
N ALA A 102 8.14 -9.76 -16.32
CA ALA A 102 8.00 -10.79 -15.29
C ALA A 102 7.25 -10.31 -14.04
N GLN A 103 7.43 -9.04 -13.65
CA GLN A 103 6.73 -8.44 -12.50
C GLN A 103 5.31 -7.96 -12.82
N ALA A 104 5.02 -7.61 -14.09
CA ALA A 104 3.69 -7.23 -14.51
C ALA A 104 2.65 -8.37 -14.33
N GLY A 105 3.05 -9.62 -14.57
CA GLY A 105 2.18 -10.80 -14.38
C GLY A 105 1.79 -11.01 -12.92
N ALA A 106 2.76 -11.02 -12.01
CA ALA A 106 2.52 -11.20 -10.58
C ALA A 106 1.68 -10.07 -9.96
N ALA A 107 1.89 -8.82 -10.39
CA ALA A 107 1.08 -7.69 -9.96
C ALA A 107 -0.37 -7.77 -10.47
N ALA A 108 -0.56 -8.16 -11.73
CA ALA A 108 -1.90 -8.34 -12.30
C ALA A 108 -2.69 -9.46 -11.59
N GLU A 109 -2.04 -10.59 -11.29
CA GLU A 109 -2.64 -11.69 -10.53
C GLU A 109 -3.04 -11.25 -9.12
N PHE A 110 -2.16 -10.51 -8.43
CA PHE A 110 -2.46 -9.94 -7.12
C PHE A 110 -3.70 -9.03 -7.15
N TYR A 111 -3.77 -8.08 -8.08
CA TYR A 111 -4.92 -7.17 -8.17
C TYR A 111 -6.22 -7.90 -8.55
N ALA A 112 -6.15 -8.91 -9.42
CA ALA A 112 -7.31 -9.73 -9.76
C ALA A 112 -7.83 -10.51 -8.54
N ALA A 113 -6.94 -11.13 -7.76
CA ALA A 113 -7.29 -11.84 -6.53
C ALA A 113 -7.84 -10.89 -5.46
N LEU A 114 -7.22 -9.72 -5.31
CA LEU A 114 -7.65 -8.69 -4.36
C LEU A 114 -9.07 -8.20 -4.67
N ALA A 115 -9.34 -7.90 -5.95
CA ALA A 115 -10.66 -7.49 -6.40
C ALA A 115 -11.72 -8.58 -6.21
N ALA A 116 -11.38 -9.85 -6.46
CA ALA A 116 -12.29 -10.97 -6.21
C ALA A 116 -12.65 -11.10 -4.73
N HIS A 117 -11.64 -10.99 -3.85
CA HIS A 117 -11.82 -10.99 -2.40
C HIS A 117 -12.72 -9.84 -1.94
N TRP A 118 -12.45 -8.61 -2.42
CA TRP A 118 -13.27 -7.44 -2.10
C TRP A 118 -14.71 -7.55 -2.58
N LYS A 119 -14.96 -8.03 -3.80
CA LYS A 119 -16.33 -8.21 -4.33
C LYS A 119 -17.15 -9.19 -3.49
N ARG A 120 -16.50 -10.19 -2.90
CA ARG A 120 -17.16 -11.20 -2.05
C ARG A 120 -17.39 -10.71 -0.62
N HIS A 121 -16.45 -9.96 -0.05
CA HIS A 121 -16.42 -9.71 1.39
C HIS A 121 -16.59 -8.24 1.79
N TYR A 122 -16.35 -7.29 0.90
CA TYR A 122 -16.39 -5.85 1.20
C TYR A 122 -17.52 -5.06 0.51
N PRO A 123 -18.72 -5.63 0.22
CA PRO A 123 -19.79 -4.81 -0.34
C PRO A 123 -20.19 -3.69 0.63
N GLY A 124 -20.38 -2.48 0.12
CA GLY A 124 -20.71 -1.28 0.91
C GLY A 124 -19.49 -0.52 1.46
N TRP A 125 -18.27 -0.98 1.16
CA TRP A 125 -17.05 -0.25 1.47
C TRP A 125 -16.61 0.64 0.30
N THR A 126 -15.80 1.66 0.59
CA THR A 126 -15.07 2.42 -0.42
C THR A 126 -13.58 2.10 -0.31
N ALA A 127 -12.92 1.81 -1.43
CA ALA A 127 -11.47 1.62 -1.48
C ALA A 127 -10.77 2.82 -2.13
N TRP A 128 -9.71 3.29 -1.49
CA TRP A 128 -8.80 4.31 -1.99
C TRP A 128 -7.42 3.69 -2.20
N ILE A 129 -6.89 3.78 -3.41
CA ILE A 129 -5.61 3.18 -3.77
C ILE A 129 -4.70 4.23 -4.39
N LEU A 130 -3.52 4.41 -3.80
CA LEU A 130 -2.47 5.26 -4.36
C LEU A 130 -1.65 4.45 -5.35
N SER A 131 -1.62 4.83 -6.63
CA SER A 131 -0.83 4.13 -7.65
C SER A 131 -0.34 5.04 -8.77
N PRO A 132 0.89 4.86 -9.29
CA PRO A 132 1.33 5.45 -10.55
C PRO A 132 0.79 4.71 -11.78
N ASP A 133 0.29 3.47 -11.61
CA ASP A 133 -0.24 2.69 -12.72
C ASP A 133 -1.65 3.15 -13.11
N MET A 134 -1.74 3.80 -14.27
CA MET A 134 -3.00 4.26 -14.86
C MET A 134 -3.92 3.12 -15.31
N LYS A 135 -3.39 1.90 -15.45
CA LYS A 135 -4.15 0.69 -15.80
C LYS A 135 -4.68 -0.06 -14.58
N LEU A 136 -4.43 0.44 -13.35
CA LEU A 136 -4.92 -0.18 -12.12
C LEU A 136 -6.44 -0.48 -12.14
N PRO A 137 -7.34 0.42 -12.58
CA PRO A 137 -8.77 0.10 -12.67
C PRO A 137 -9.08 -1.12 -13.55
N GLN A 138 -8.33 -1.28 -14.65
CA GLN A 138 -8.45 -2.43 -15.56
C GLN A 138 -7.97 -3.72 -14.89
N ALA A 139 -6.85 -3.66 -14.17
CA ALA A 139 -6.31 -4.81 -13.41
C ALA A 139 -7.27 -5.27 -12.30
N LEU A 140 -7.88 -4.34 -11.57
CA LEU A 140 -8.90 -4.64 -10.56
C LEU A 140 -10.25 -5.04 -11.16
N ARG A 141 -10.48 -4.77 -12.44
CA ARG A 141 -11.81 -4.91 -13.09
C ARG A 141 -12.89 -4.20 -12.26
N LEU A 142 -12.58 -2.98 -11.84
CA LEU A 142 -13.44 -2.07 -11.08
C LEU A 142 -13.45 -0.71 -11.77
N LYS A 143 -14.63 -0.10 -11.86
CA LYS A 143 -14.76 1.27 -12.36
C LYS A 143 -14.44 2.24 -11.24
N GLU A 144 -13.45 3.10 -11.45
CA GLU A 144 -13.14 4.18 -10.53
C GLU A 144 -14.28 5.20 -10.50
N SER A 145 -14.63 5.64 -9.30
CA SER A 145 -15.60 6.70 -9.04
C SER A 145 -14.94 8.08 -8.98
N GLN A 146 -13.67 8.13 -8.56
CA GLN A 146 -12.85 9.33 -8.53
C GLN A 146 -11.39 8.98 -8.81
N ARG A 147 -10.66 9.96 -9.33
CA ARG A 147 -9.23 9.86 -9.63
C ARG A 147 -8.58 11.21 -9.38
N LEU A 148 -7.82 11.31 -8.30
CA LEU A 148 -7.17 12.56 -7.88
C LEU A 148 -5.69 12.53 -8.26
N PRO A 149 -5.17 13.54 -8.97
CA PRO A 149 -3.73 13.65 -9.21
C PRO A 149 -3.01 14.00 -7.91
N VAL A 150 -1.97 13.23 -7.58
CA VAL A 150 -1.17 13.41 -6.37
C VAL A 150 0.29 13.05 -6.66
N TRP A 151 1.21 13.56 -5.83
CA TRP A 151 2.64 13.29 -5.95
C TRP A 151 3.11 12.48 -4.75
N ASN A 152 3.72 11.31 -4.99
CA ASN A 152 4.37 10.49 -3.98
C ASN A 152 5.89 10.69 -4.08
N GLY A 153 6.37 11.80 -3.51
CA GLY A 153 7.72 12.29 -3.80
C GLY A 153 7.82 12.74 -5.27
N PRO A 154 8.83 12.28 -6.04
CA PRO A 154 8.97 12.64 -7.45
C PRO A 154 8.04 11.85 -8.38
N ILE A 155 7.30 10.87 -7.86
CA ILE A 155 6.46 9.97 -8.66
C ILE A 155 5.07 10.60 -8.79
N GLU A 156 4.65 10.83 -10.03
CA GLU A 156 3.27 11.20 -10.33
C GLU A 156 2.36 9.99 -10.11
N CYS A 157 1.42 10.11 -9.19
CA CYS A 157 0.44 9.08 -8.87
C CYS A 157 -0.97 9.57 -9.11
N ARG A 158 -1.91 8.62 -9.02
CA ARG A 158 -3.32 8.88 -8.81
C ARG A 158 -3.75 8.24 -7.51
N LEU A 159 -4.60 8.94 -6.76
CA LEU A 159 -5.39 8.36 -5.69
C LEU A 159 -6.74 7.98 -6.30
N PHE A 160 -6.91 6.70 -6.61
CA PHE A 160 -8.13 6.14 -7.19
C PHE A 160 -9.13 5.80 -6.10
N ARG A 161 -10.40 6.12 -6.33
CA ARG A 161 -11.52 5.73 -5.46
C ARG A 161 -12.41 4.71 -6.15
N PHE A 162 -12.72 3.61 -5.49
CA PHE A 162 -13.63 2.58 -5.97
C PHE A 162 -14.76 2.39 -4.96
N GLU A 163 -16.00 2.31 -5.46
CA GLU A 163 -17.12 1.83 -4.67
C GLU A 163 -17.15 0.30 -4.78
N LEU A 164 -17.08 -0.37 -3.64
CA LEU A 164 -17.13 -1.82 -3.57
C LEU A 164 -18.59 -2.24 -3.47
N VAL A 165 -19.16 -2.60 -4.61
CA VAL A 165 -20.51 -3.17 -4.68
C VAL A 165 -20.45 -4.69 -4.72
N ALA A 166 -21.49 -5.35 -4.19
CA ALA A 166 -21.62 -6.78 -4.34
C ALA A 166 -21.61 -7.13 -5.84
N GLY A 167 -20.67 -7.97 -6.25
CA GLY A 167 -20.48 -8.34 -7.65
C GLY A 167 -20.36 -9.84 -7.80
N SER A 168 -21.01 -10.37 -8.82
CA SER A 168 -20.94 -11.78 -9.20
C SER A 168 -19.54 -12.11 -9.73
N ALA A 169 -18.83 -13.04 -9.07
CA ALA A 169 -17.74 -13.77 -9.70
C ALA A 169 -18.34 -14.77 -10.71
N ARG A 170 -18.62 -14.31 -11.92
CA ARG A 170 -18.98 -15.14 -13.07
C ARG A 170 -18.24 -14.65 -14.30
#